data_AF-A0A1W5CVP1-F1
#
_entry.id   AF-A0A1W5CVP1-F1
#
_cell.length_a   1.000
_cell.length_b   1.000
_cell.length_c   1.000
_cell.angle_alpha   90.00
_cell.angle_beta   90.00
_cell.angle_gamma   90.00
#
_symmetry.space_group_name_H-M   'P 1'
#
loop_
_entity.id
_entity.type
_entity.pdbx_description
1 polymer ?
#
loop_
_entity_poly.entity_id
_entity_poly.type
_entity_poly.pdbx_seq_one_letter_code
_entity_poly.pdbx_strand_id
1 'polypeptide(L)'
;MNTIREIQALNKQELENGVSTEASWHADYRDTAYIYIGGLPFDLSEGDVITIFSQFGEPVYVNLIRDKETGKSKGFAFLKYEDQRSTDLAVDNLGGASVLGRVLKVDHTRYKRKDEEEEADANNENFNGGNISGEEKAVGKRATDRRRASATESEEDRRPMLKEERELAALIREHDEDDPMKEYLISEKKEEVEQALARALRPPSILNPSRKVRLQSGAIAVFSPIALTPDVRATLQKLGNNVRYLSALDFEHHIFISDWAKAFPDAKLLGPEGLSEKREKSQETAGTKFQHIWTQKNKTEIQVDPDFDREFDYEYVGSHGNKEVVFFHKPDRTLIEADLMFNLPATEQYSKTREGATSGILTKLFVGLMSAEGKALWQKRFLWYVASAQDRPGFNQSIRKIDSWDFQRIIPCHGDVIENGAKGIFRKVFEWHLNAAAK
;
A
#
# COMPACT_ATOMS: atom_id res chain seq x y z
N MET A 1 -13.31 18.55 30.08
CA MET A 1 -12.36 19.22 29.16
C MET A 1 -12.16 18.30 27.96
N ASN A 2 -12.45 18.79 26.76
CA ASN A 2 -12.48 17.96 25.55
C ASN A 2 -11.07 17.92 24.98
N THR A 3 -10.30 16.90 25.38
CA THR A 3 -8.88 16.72 25.07
C THR A 3 -8.58 16.76 23.57
N ILE A 4 -9.53 16.34 22.72
CA ILE A 4 -9.40 16.44 21.26
C ILE A 4 -9.32 17.90 20.81
N ARG A 5 -10.19 18.77 21.35
CA ARG A 5 -10.19 20.21 21.01
C ARG A 5 -8.94 20.91 21.54
N GLU A 6 -8.40 20.46 22.67
CA GLU A 6 -7.19 21.00 23.25
C GLU A 6 -5.96 20.66 22.40
N ILE A 7 -5.81 19.39 21.98
CA ILE A 7 -4.74 18.96 21.06
C ILE A 7 -4.88 19.69 19.71
N GLN A 8 -6.08 19.75 19.14
CA GLN A 8 -6.30 20.48 17.89
C GLN A 8 -6.01 21.97 18.02
N ALA A 9 -6.31 22.60 19.17
CA ALA A 9 -5.97 23.99 19.43
C ALA A 9 -4.46 24.19 19.60
N LEU A 10 -3.77 23.26 20.27
CA LEU A 10 -2.32 23.24 20.45
C LEU A 10 -1.62 23.11 19.09
N ASN A 11 -1.98 22.11 18.29
CA ASN A 11 -1.46 21.91 16.93
C ASN A 11 -1.70 23.14 16.06
N LYS A 12 -2.90 23.73 16.16
CA LYS A 12 -3.22 24.97 15.45
C LYS A 12 -2.35 26.13 15.90
N GLN A 13 -2.11 26.29 17.19
CA GLN A 13 -1.26 27.34 17.75
C GLN A 13 0.21 27.15 17.35
N GLU A 14 0.72 25.92 17.34
CA GLU A 14 2.07 25.63 16.85
C GLU A 14 2.23 25.92 15.37
N LEU A 15 1.22 25.56 14.57
CA LEU A 15 1.17 25.83 13.15
C LEU A 15 1.13 27.34 12.87
N GLU A 16 0.30 28.08 13.61
CA GLU A 16 0.20 29.55 13.50
C GLU A 16 1.50 30.26 13.88
N ASN A 17 2.24 29.71 14.84
CA ASN A 17 3.52 30.27 15.30
C ASN A 17 4.74 29.75 14.51
N GLY A 18 4.55 28.82 13.56
CA GLY A 18 5.63 28.26 12.76
C GLY A 18 6.68 27.51 13.59
N VAL A 19 6.23 26.79 14.62
CA VAL A 19 7.10 26.03 15.53
C VAL A 19 7.78 24.90 14.75
N SER A 20 9.12 24.75 14.90
CA SER A 20 9.86 23.68 14.23
C SER A 20 9.57 22.32 14.86
N THR A 21 9.86 21.22 14.15
CA THR A 21 9.60 19.86 14.66
C THR A 21 10.34 19.53 15.96
N GLU A 22 11.47 20.20 16.21
CA GLU A 22 12.27 20.08 17.44
C GLU A 22 11.71 20.88 18.62
N ALA A 23 10.89 21.90 18.33
CA ALA A 23 10.26 22.75 19.33
C ALA A 23 8.76 22.45 19.52
N SER A 24 8.19 21.55 18.71
CA SER A 24 6.81 21.09 18.84
C SER A 24 6.62 20.29 20.12
N TRP A 25 5.42 20.32 20.70
CA TRP A 25 5.02 19.50 21.84
C TRP A 25 5.19 18.00 21.59
N HIS A 26 5.18 17.55 20.33
CA HIS A 26 5.52 16.18 19.96
C HIS A 26 6.95 15.79 20.37
N ALA A 27 7.87 16.75 20.41
CA ALA A 27 9.26 16.52 20.81
C ALA A 27 9.38 15.97 22.24
N ASP A 28 8.42 16.32 23.11
CA ASP A 28 8.35 15.82 24.48
C ASP A 28 8.08 14.31 24.55
N TYR A 29 7.70 13.66 23.46
CA TYR A 29 7.37 12.23 23.39
C TYR A 29 8.35 11.43 22.52
N ARG A 30 9.47 12.01 22.09
CA ARG A 30 10.50 11.31 21.29
C ARG A 30 11.10 10.07 21.96
N ASP A 31 10.93 9.93 23.28
CA ASP A 31 11.33 8.74 24.04
C ASP A 31 10.38 7.53 23.88
N THR A 32 9.21 7.72 23.23
CA THR A 32 8.17 6.69 23.09
C THR A 32 7.55 6.70 21.70
N ALA A 33 7.27 5.52 21.16
CA ALA A 33 6.49 5.35 19.93
C ALA A 33 5.07 4.83 20.21
N TYR A 34 4.56 5.03 21.43
CA TYR A 34 3.22 4.62 21.81
C TYR A 34 2.19 5.75 21.66
N ILE A 35 1.02 5.39 21.16
CA ILE A 35 -0.18 6.20 21.16
C ILE A 35 -1.29 5.54 21.98
N TYR A 36 -2.11 6.38 22.59
CA TYR A 36 -3.41 6.03 23.13
C TYR A 36 -4.48 6.25 22.07
N ILE A 37 -5.39 5.30 21.92
CA ILE A 37 -6.51 5.37 20.98
C ILE A 37 -7.80 5.17 21.77
N GLY A 38 -8.61 6.20 21.93
CA GLY A 38 -9.91 6.15 22.58
C GLY A 38 -11.06 6.42 21.62
N GLY A 39 -12.29 6.10 22.05
CA GLY A 39 -13.48 6.36 21.25
C GLY A 39 -13.75 5.31 20.17
N LEU A 40 -13.02 4.19 20.19
CA LEU A 40 -13.23 3.08 19.27
C LEU A 40 -14.65 2.51 19.42
N PRO A 41 -15.33 2.17 18.31
CA PRO A 41 -16.51 1.32 18.33
C PRO A 41 -16.21 -0.02 19.03
N PHE A 42 -17.19 -0.51 19.81
CA PHE A 42 -17.00 -1.66 20.70
C PHE A 42 -16.91 -2.99 19.94
N ASP A 43 -17.30 -2.98 18.68
CA ASP A 43 -17.28 -4.08 17.71
C ASP A 43 -15.94 -4.18 16.96
N LEU A 44 -15.05 -3.20 17.07
CA LEU A 44 -13.73 -3.28 16.45
C LEU A 44 -12.83 -4.31 17.16
N SER A 45 -12.13 -5.09 16.36
CA SER A 45 -11.06 -5.98 16.77
C SER A 45 -9.70 -5.27 16.74
N GLU A 46 -8.70 -5.90 17.36
CA GLU A 46 -7.29 -5.50 17.30
C GLU A 46 -6.83 -5.35 15.84
N GLY A 47 -7.26 -6.26 14.95
CA GLY A 47 -6.97 -6.20 13.52
C GLY A 47 -7.57 -4.98 12.82
N ASP A 48 -8.79 -4.57 13.20
CA ASP A 48 -9.42 -3.36 12.66
C ASP A 48 -8.70 -2.08 13.15
N VAL A 49 -8.27 -2.07 14.41
CA VAL A 49 -7.47 -0.97 14.98
C VAL A 49 -6.13 -0.86 14.26
N ILE A 50 -5.42 -1.97 14.06
CA ILE A 50 -4.18 -2.00 13.27
C ILE A 50 -4.44 -1.45 11.86
N THR A 51 -5.52 -1.90 11.20
CA THR A 51 -5.86 -1.50 9.82
C THR A 51 -6.05 0.01 9.69
N ILE A 52 -6.73 0.63 10.65
CA ILE A 52 -6.97 2.09 10.62
C ILE A 52 -5.65 2.84 10.85
N PHE A 53 -4.81 2.36 11.75
CA PHE A 53 -3.60 3.08 12.19
C PHE A 53 -2.36 2.78 11.33
N SER A 54 -2.37 1.74 10.49
CA SER A 54 -1.24 1.40 9.61
C SER A 54 -0.98 2.42 8.50
N GLN A 55 -1.93 3.31 8.21
CA GLN A 55 -1.74 4.36 7.19
C GLN A 55 -0.65 5.39 7.56
N PHE A 56 -0.27 5.49 8.84
CA PHE A 56 0.72 6.47 9.33
C PHE A 56 2.09 5.85 9.68
N GLY A 57 2.22 4.53 9.59
CA GLY A 57 3.43 3.79 9.94
C GLY A 57 3.14 2.33 10.25
N GLU A 58 4.15 1.58 10.67
CA GLU A 58 4.04 0.15 11.00
C GLU A 58 3.75 -0.06 12.51
N PRO A 59 2.55 -0.49 12.93
CA PRO A 59 2.29 -0.93 14.30
C PRO A 59 3.10 -2.18 14.70
N VAL A 60 4.05 -2.03 15.61
CA VAL A 60 4.80 -3.16 16.19
C VAL A 60 4.11 -3.78 17.41
N TYR A 61 3.06 -3.15 17.92
CA TYR A 61 2.27 -3.66 19.03
C TYR A 61 0.89 -2.99 19.09
N VAL A 62 -0.13 -3.75 19.44
CA VAL A 62 -1.44 -3.23 19.80
C VAL A 62 -1.98 -3.97 21.03
N ASN A 63 -2.63 -3.24 21.92
CA ASN A 63 -3.37 -3.79 23.04
C ASN A 63 -4.75 -3.13 23.09
N LEU A 64 -5.77 -3.83 22.61
CA LEU A 64 -7.17 -3.39 22.72
C LEU A 64 -7.71 -3.79 24.08
N ILE A 65 -8.03 -2.80 24.91
CA ILE A 65 -8.42 -3.08 26.28
C ILE A 65 -9.83 -3.65 26.33
N ARG A 66 -9.94 -4.82 26.93
CA ARG A 66 -11.19 -5.56 27.12
C ARG A 66 -11.58 -5.62 28.58
N ASP A 67 -12.86 -5.82 28.82
CA ASP A 67 -13.39 -6.17 30.12
C ASP A 67 -13.03 -7.62 30.48
N LYS A 68 -12.45 -7.84 31.66
CA LYS A 68 -11.91 -9.16 32.06
C LYS A 68 -13.00 -10.22 32.26
N GLU A 69 -14.23 -9.82 32.57
CA GLU A 69 -15.35 -10.75 32.80
C GLU A 69 -16.13 -11.04 31.52
N THR A 70 -16.34 -10.02 30.69
CA THR A 70 -17.21 -10.14 29.50
C THR A 70 -16.46 -10.28 28.18
N GLY A 71 -15.15 -10.02 28.16
CA GLY A 71 -14.31 -10.03 26.94
C GLY A 71 -14.61 -8.91 25.94
N LYS A 72 -15.58 -8.03 26.25
CA LYS A 72 -15.99 -6.93 25.36
C LYS A 72 -14.96 -5.80 25.39
N SER A 73 -14.74 -5.18 24.23
CA SER A 73 -13.89 -3.99 24.11
C SER A 73 -14.40 -2.87 25.03
N LYS A 74 -13.47 -2.19 25.70
CA LYS A 74 -13.76 -0.95 26.45
C LYS A 74 -13.74 0.29 25.56
N GLY A 75 -13.52 0.13 24.25
CA GLY A 75 -13.51 1.22 23.28
C GLY A 75 -12.23 2.06 23.32
N PHE A 76 -11.12 1.49 23.80
CA PHE A 76 -9.80 2.11 23.72
C PHE A 76 -8.67 1.08 23.63
N ALA A 77 -7.56 1.47 23.01
CA ALA A 77 -6.38 0.65 22.78
C ALA A 77 -5.09 1.45 23.00
N PHE A 78 -3.99 0.73 23.18
CA PHE A 78 -2.63 1.26 23.09
C PHE A 78 -1.96 0.67 21.87
N LEU A 79 -1.27 1.49 21.08
CA LEU A 79 -0.57 1.05 19.89
C LEU A 79 0.85 1.59 19.88
N LYS A 80 1.83 0.76 19.56
CA LYS A 80 3.22 1.18 19.36
C LYS A 80 3.54 1.12 17.88
N TYR A 81 4.14 2.17 17.34
CA TYR A 81 4.74 2.15 16.01
C TYR A 81 6.22 1.75 16.05
N GLU A 82 6.75 1.35 14.91
CA GLU A 82 8.19 1.15 14.71
C GLU A 82 8.96 2.48 14.81
N ASP A 83 8.45 3.52 14.15
CA ASP A 83 9.01 4.88 14.16
C ASP A 83 8.14 5.83 15.01
N GLN A 84 8.78 6.68 15.82
CA GLN A 84 8.08 7.69 16.59
C GLN A 84 7.43 8.76 15.71
N ARG A 85 7.96 9.07 14.53
CA ARG A 85 7.33 10.05 13.62
C ARG A 85 5.92 9.62 13.16
N SER A 86 5.65 8.32 13.17
CA SER A 86 4.32 7.78 12.89
C SER A 86 3.32 8.10 14.00
N THR A 87 3.77 8.30 15.24
CA THR A 87 2.89 8.72 16.34
C THR A 87 2.42 10.16 16.15
N ASP A 88 3.31 11.06 15.73
CA ASP A 88 2.97 12.45 15.40
C ASP A 88 1.86 12.49 14.34
N LEU A 89 2.08 11.78 13.23
CA LEU A 89 1.12 11.69 12.13
C LEU A 89 -0.23 11.12 12.57
N ALA A 90 -0.24 10.04 13.36
CA ALA A 90 -1.47 9.44 13.84
C ALA A 90 -2.25 10.36 14.80
N VAL A 91 -1.54 11.03 15.71
CA VAL A 91 -2.15 11.96 16.68
C VAL A 91 -2.78 13.15 15.97
N ASP A 92 -2.08 13.71 14.98
CA ASP A 92 -2.53 14.91 14.27
C ASP A 92 -3.69 14.65 13.31
N ASN A 93 -3.68 13.51 12.62
CA ASN A 93 -4.61 13.23 11.54
C ASN A 93 -5.83 12.39 11.97
N LEU A 94 -5.67 11.46 12.93
CA LEU A 94 -6.80 10.67 13.44
C LEU A 94 -7.43 11.23 14.72
N GLY A 95 -6.77 12.17 15.39
CA GLY A 95 -7.33 12.90 16.52
C GLY A 95 -8.60 13.68 16.12
N GLY A 96 -9.77 13.16 16.50
CA GLY A 96 -11.06 13.75 16.15
C GLY A 96 -11.73 13.19 14.89
N ALA A 97 -11.14 12.18 14.24
CA ALA A 97 -11.76 11.47 13.12
C ALA A 97 -13.00 10.67 13.58
N SER A 98 -14.01 10.53 12.72
CA SER A 98 -15.21 9.73 13.02
C SER A 98 -15.13 8.36 12.37
N VAL A 99 -15.19 7.29 13.18
CA VAL A 99 -15.23 5.89 12.75
C VAL A 99 -16.51 5.24 13.26
N LEU A 100 -17.33 4.73 12.34
CA LEU A 100 -18.65 4.12 12.63
C LEU A 100 -19.52 4.97 13.57
N GLY A 101 -19.51 6.30 13.38
CA GLY A 101 -20.31 7.24 14.16
C GLY A 101 -19.72 7.60 15.53
N ARG A 102 -18.50 7.17 15.85
CA ARG A 102 -17.78 7.57 17.06
C ARG A 102 -16.52 8.35 16.74
N VAL A 103 -16.27 9.40 17.52
CA VAL A 103 -15.09 10.24 17.37
C VAL A 103 -13.91 9.61 18.09
N LEU A 104 -12.82 9.40 17.37
CA LEU A 104 -11.56 8.90 17.90
C LEU A 104 -10.83 9.99 18.68
N LYS A 105 -10.26 9.59 19.83
CA LYS A 105 -9.28 10.37 20.58
C LYS A 105 -7.93 9.70 20.39
N VAL A 106 -6.96 10.39 19.80
CA VAL A 106 -5.60 9.88 19.63
C VAL A 106 -4.66 10.82 20.35
N ASP A 107 -3.72 10.27 21.12
CA ASP A 107 -2.80 11.06 21.95
C ASP A 107 -1.48 10.31 22.13
N HIS A 108 -0.38 11.02 22.33
CA HIS A 108 0.89 10.40 22.68
C HIS A 108 0.80 9.79 24.08
N THR A 109 1.49 8.67 24.31
CA THR A 109 1.47 8.04 25.63
C THR A 109 2.76 7.31 25.95
N ARG A 110 3.04 7.19 27.24
CA ARG A 110 4.13 6.37 27.78
C ARG A 110 3.52 5.10 28.36
N TYR A 111 3.14 4.20 27.47
CA TYR A 111 2.56 2.92 27.86
C TYR A 111 3.65 1.98 28.36
N LYS A 112 3.40 1.33 29.51
CA LYS A 112 4.20 0.21 30.00
C LYS A 112 3.33 -1.05 29.91
N ARG A 113 3.84 -2.04 29.18
CA ARG A 113 3.24 -3.38 29.15
C ARG A 113 3.19 -3.94 30.56
N LYS A 114 2.14 -4.70 30.88
CA LYS A 114 2.05 -5.43 32.15
C LYS A 114 2.61 -6.83 31.98
N ASP A 115 3.22 -7.37 33.04
CA ASP A 115 3.86 -8.70 33.03
C ASP A 115 2.88 -9.83 32.58
N GLU A 116 1.59 -9.73 32.93
CA GLU A 116 0.52 -10.66 32.47
C GLU A 116 0.29 -10.63 30.95
N GLU A 117 0.66 -9.54 30.26
CA GLU A 117 0.51 -9.36 28.82
C GLU A 117 1.69 -9.98 28.05
N GLU A 118 2.86 -10.13 28.69
CA GLU A 118 4.04 -10.79 28.09
C GLU A 118 3.87 -12.32 28.03
N GLU A 119 3.22 -12.93 29.03
CA GLU A 119 2.95 -14.38 29.05
C GLU A 119 1.89 -14.81 28.01
N ALA A 120 0.95 -13.93 27.67
CA ALA A 120 -0.07 -14.19 26.64
C ALA A 120 0.55 -14.23 25.23
N ASP A 121 1.53 -13.37 24.96
CA ASP A 121 2.31 -13.38 23.70
C ASP A 121 3.27 -14.59 23.66
N ALA A 122 3.95 -14.92 24.76
CA ALA A 122 4.85 -16.09 24.83
C ALA A 122 4.12 -17.43 24.58
N ASN A 123 2.85 -17.54 24.97
CA ASN A 123 2.03 -18.72 24.65
C ASN A 123 1.49 -18.72 23.22
N ASN A 124 1.45 -17.56 22.55
CA ASN A 124 1.10 -17.43 21.14
C ASN A 124 2.32 -17.66 20.22
N GLU A 125 3.54 -17.52 20.73
CA GLU A 125 4.80 -17.84 20.03
C GLU A 125 5.05 -19.36 19.85
N ASN A 126 4.35 -20.23 20.59
CA ASN A 126 4.50 -21.69 20.48
C ASN A 126 3.85 -22.31 19.23
N PHE A 127 3.23 -21.52 18.35
CA PHE A 127 2.77 -22.00 17.04
C PHE A 127 3.74 -21.67 15.89
N ASN A 128 4.91 -21.07 16.16
CA ASN A 128 5.81 -20.61 15.10
C ASN A 128 7.31 -20.64 15.46
N GLY A 129 7.80 -21.77 16.00
CA GLY A 129 9.21 -21.92 16.36
C GLY A 129 9.70 -23.38 16.37
N GLY A 130 9.83 -24.00 15.19
CA GLY A 130 10.53 -25.28 15.05
C GLY A 130 12.03 -25.09 15.31
N ASN A 131 12.46 -25.38 16.54
CA ASN A 131 13.86 -25.50 16.93
C ASN A 131 14.60 -26.52 16.05
N ILE A 132 15.64 -26.07 15.35
CA ILE A 132 16.75 -26.93 14.90
C ILE A 132 18.02 -26.44 15.60
N SER A 133 18.28 -26.97 16.78
CA SER A 133 19.61 -27.26 17.30
C SER A 133 19.66 -28.79 17.43
N GLY A 134 20.53 -29.51 16.73
CA GLY A 134 21.97 -29.49 16.93
C GLY A 134 22.36 -30.65 17.85
N GLU A 135 22.27 -31.89 17.37
CA GLU A 135 22.95 -33.04 17.98
C GLU A 135 23.61 -33.92 16.91
N GLU A 136 24.95 -33.91 16.92
CA GLU A 136 25.80 -34.92 16.30
C GLU A 136 25.61 -36.26 17.03
N LYS A 137 25.29 -37.35 16.30
CA LYS A 137 25.91 -38.67 16.54
C LYS A 137 26.04 -39.48 15.25
N ALA A 138 27.25 -39.98 15.04
CA ALA A 138 27.66 -40.90 14.00
C ALA A 138 27.03 -42.30 14.14
N VAL A 139 26.93 -43.03 13.01
CA VAL A 139 27.47 -44.39 12.75
C VAL A 139 26.70 -45.10 11.60
N GLY A 140 27.43 -45.52 10.55
CA GLY A 140 27.35 -46.91 10.05
C GLY A 140 26.55 -47.26 8.78
N LYS A 141 27.23 -47.23 7.62
CA LYS A 141 27.29 -48.31 6.58
C LYS A 141 26.01 -49.09 6.18
N ARG A 142 25.59 -49.00 4.90
CA ARG A 142 25.86 -49.99 3.81
C ARG A 142 25.12 -49.67 2.49
N ALA A 143 25.78 -50.06 1.40
CA ALA A 143 25.45 -49.92 -0.02
C ALA A 143 24.19 -50.67 -0.50
N THR A 144 23.60 -50.19 -1.61
CA THR A 144 23.43 -50.88 -2.94
C THR A 144 22.55 -49.98 -3.83
N ASP A 145 23.12 -49.26 -4.80
CA ASP A 145 23.17 -49.60 -6.24
C ASP A 145 21.82 -50.10 -6.84
N ARG A 146 21.14 -49.27 -7.66
CA ARG A 146 20.97 -49.48 -9.13
C ARG A 146 19.85 -48.65 -9.80
N ARG A 147 20.19 -48.16 -11.01
CA ARG A 147 19.37 -47.86 -12.22
C ARG A 147 18.77 -46.45 -12.45
N ARG A 148 19.67 -45.57 -12.92
CA ARG A 148 19.73 -44.90 -14.25
C ARG A 148 18.46 -44.88 -15.15
N ALA A 149 17.98 -43.66 -15.45
CA ALA A 149 17.60 -43.13 -16.79
C ALA A 149 17.53 -41.59 -16.69
N SER A 150 18.58 -40.85 -17.08
CA SER A 150 18.80 -40.24 -18.42
C SER A 150 17.87 -39.07 -18.77
N ALA A 151 18.27 -37.85 -18.39
CA ALA A 151 18.29 -36.68 -19.27
C ALA A 151 19.28 -35.64 -18.71
N THR A 152 20.20 -35.23 -19.56
CA THR A 152 21.38 -34.40 -19.33
C THR A 152 21.02 -32.92 -19.22
N GLU A 153 21.24 -32.33 -18.04
CA GLU A 153 21.59 -30.91 -17.85
C GLU A 153 22.61 -30.86 -16.72
N SER A 154 23.68 -30.08 -16.88
CA SER A 154 24.75 -29.90 -15.89
C SER A 154 24.18 -29.43 -14.55
N GLU A 155 24.56 -30.09 -13.46
CA GLU A 155 24.17 -29.73 -12.08
C GLU A 155 24.59 -28.29 -11.68
N GLU A 156 25.49 -27.66 -12.44
CA GLU A 156 25.96 -26.28 -12.22
C GLU A 156 25.03 -25.19 -12.79
N ASP A 157 24.05 -25.52 -13.64
CA ASP A 157 23.15 -24.53 -14.27
C ASP A 157 21.71 -24.52 -13.69
N ARG A 158 21.43 -25.35 -12.67
CA ARG A 158 20.10 -25.36 -12.06
C ARG A 158 19.91 -24.16 -11.15
N ARG A 159 19.05 -23.23 -11.58
CA ARG A 159 18.53 -22.18 -10.71
C ARG A 159 17.98 -22.82 -9.41
N PRO A 160 18.19 -22.20 -8.25
CA PRO A 160 17.60 -22.70 -7.00
C PRO A 160 16.08 -22.76 -7.15
N MET A 161 15.48 -23.90 -6.74
CA MET A 161 14.03 -24.09 -6.80
C MET A 161 13.32 -23.00 -5.99
N LEU A 162 12.28 -22.41 -6.57
CA LEU A 162 11.40 -21.46 -5.91
C LEU A 162 10.62 -22.14 -4.78
N LYS A 163 10.10 -21.33 -3.85
CA LYS A 163 9.33 -21.85 -2.70
C LYS A 163 8.14 -22.67 -3.18
N GLU A 164 7.42 -22.18 -4.18
CA GLU A 164 6.25 -22.80 -4.80
C GLU A 164 6.63 -24.14 -5.47
N GLU A 165 7.81 -24.23 -6.08
CA GLU A 165 8.31 -25.48 -6.69
C GLU A 165 8.63 -26.52 -5.61
N ARG A 166 9.18 -26.10 -4.47
CA ARG A 166 9.45 -26.98 -3.32
C ARG A 166 8.16 -27.47 -2.69
N GLU A 167 7.16 -26.60 -2.58
CA GLU A 167 5.84 -26.94 -2.06
C GLU A 167 5.08 -27.87 -3.01
N LEU A 168 5.15 -27.65 -4.32
CA LEU A 168 4.60 -28.59 -5.31
C LEU A 168 5.28 -29.96 -5.21
N ALA A 169 6.61 -29.99 -5.08
CA ALA A 169 7.36 -31.23 -4.94
C ALA A 169 7.01 -31.98 -3.64
N ALA A 170 6.79 -31.26 -2.54
CA ALA A 170 6.30 -31.82 -1.29
C ALA A 170 4.86 -32.35 -1.43
N LEU A 171 3.97 -31.57 -2.05
CA LEU A 171 2.58 -31.95 -2.30
C LEU A 171 2.47 -33.22 -3.17
N ILE A 172 3.34 -33.37 -4.17
CA ILE A 172 3.39 -34.58 -4.99
C ILE A 172 3.91 -35.80 -4.20
N ARG A 173 4.86 -35.59 -3.28
CA ARG A 173 5.57 -36.66 -2.57
C ARG A 173 4.87 -37.14 -1.30
N GLU A 174 4.26 -36.22 -0.57
CA GLU A 174 3.82 -36.44 0.81
C GLU A 174 2.29 -36.54 0.93
N HIS A 175 1.55 -36.21 -0.12
CA HIS A 175 0.09 -36.23 -0.08
C HIS A 175 -0.47 -37.63 -0.36
N ASP A 176 -1.47 -38.02 0.44
CA ASP A 176 -2.16 -39.30 0.34
C ASP A 176 -2.70 -39.53 -1.08
N GLU A 177 -2.34 -40.68 -1.68
CA GLU A 177 -2.76 -41.06 -3.04
C GLU A 177 -4.27 -41.30 -3.13
N ASP A 178 -4.92 -41.60 -2.00
CA ASP A 178 -6.34 -41.90 -1.93
C ASP A 178 -7.22 -40.64 -1.71
N ASP A 179 -6.63 -39.45 -1.63
CA ASP A 179 -7.39 -38.19 -1.49
C ASP A 179 -7.99 -37.73 -2.84
N PRO A 180 -9.33 -37.65 -2.97
CA PRO A 180 -10.01 -37.23 -4.19
C PRO A 180 -9.71 -35.77 -4.62
N MET A 181 -9.13 -34.95 -3.74
CA MET A 181 -8.71 -33.57 -4.01
C MET A 181 -7.24 -33.43 -4.42
N LYS A 182 -6.44 -34.50 -4.37
CA LYS A 182 -4.99 -34.43 -4.66
C LYS A 182 -4.70 -33.89 -6.06
N GLU A 183 -5.42 -34.36 -7.07
CA GLU A 183 -5.25 -33.87 -8.46
C GLU A 183 -5.58 -32.38 -8.59
N TYR A 184 -6.64 -31.93 -7.92
CA TYR A 184 -7.02 -30.51 -7.89
C TYR A 184 -5.93 -29.67 -7.21
N LEU A 185 -5.47 -30.06 -6.02
CA LEU A 185 -4.42 -29.34 -5.29
C LEU A 185 -3.09 -29.28 -6.07
N ILE A 186 -2.73 -30.37 -6.76
CA ILE A 186 -1.54 -30.40 -7.62
C ILE A 186 -1.72 -29.47 -8.82
N SER A 187 -2.90 -29.39 -9.41
CA SER A 187 -3.18 -28.49 -10.54
C SER A 187 -3.11 -27.02 -10.14
N GLU A 188 -3.75 -26.62 -9.03
CA GLU A 188 -3.69 -25.27 -8.46
C GLU A 188 -2.24 -24.90 -8.11
N LYS A 189 -1.50 -25.83 -7.49
CA LYS A 189 -0.10 -25.60 -7.12
C LYS A 189 0.85 -25.52 -8.31
N LYS A 190 0.54 -26.21 -9.41
CA LYS A 190 1.26 -26.07 -10.69
C LYS A 190 1.04 -24.69 -11.31
N GLU A 191 -0.17 -24.15 -11.25
CA GLU A 191 -0.46 -22.79 -11.72
C GLU A 191 0.31 -21.74 -10.89
N GLU A 192 0.39 -21.91 -9.56
CA GLU A 192 1.21 -21.06 -8.69
C GLU A 192 2.70 -21.11 -9.07
N VAL A 193 3.23 -22.30 -9.35
CA VAL A 193 4.61 -22.51 -9.81
C VAL A 193 4.87 -21.82 -11.14
N GLU A 194 3.97 -21.94 -12.11
CA GLU A 194 4.09 -21.30 -13.42
C GLU A 194 4.10 -19.77 -13.30
N GLN A 195 3.23 -19.22 -12.45
CA GLN A 195 3.22 -17.78 -12.16
C GLN A 195 4.51 -17.32 -11.47
N ALA A 196 5.04 -18.10 -10.52
CA ALA A 196 6.28 -17.78 -9.82
C ALA A 196 7.51 -17.84 -10.77
N LEU A 197 7.54 -18.82 -11.66
CA LEU A 197 8.51 -18.94 -12.75
C LEU A 197 8.47 -17.74 -13.70
N ALA A 198 7.27 -17.33 -14.13
CA ALA A 198 7.08 -16.17 -14.98
C ALA A 198 7.50 -14.85 -14.30
N ARG A 199 7.41 -14.75 -12.96
CA ARG A 199 7.96 -13.63 -12.17
C ARG A 199 9.50 -13.68 -12.13
N ALA A 200 10.09 -14.84 -11.89
CA ALA A 200 11.54 -15.02 -11.75
C ALA A 200 12.31 -14.88 -13.07
N LEU A 201 11.69 -15.19 -14.21
CA LEU A 201 12.28 -15.07 -15.54
C LEU A 201 12.15 -13.66 -16.15
N ARG A 202 11.54 -12.71 -15.44
CA ARG A 202 11.50 -11.32 -15.92
C ARG A 202 12.92 -10.75 -15.88
N PRO A 203 13.43 -10.18 -16.98
CA PRO A 203 14.66 -9.41 -16.90
C PRO A 203 14.46 -8.30 -15.85
N PRO A 204 15.43 -8.04 -14.96
CA PRO A 204 15.32 -6.93 -14.04
C PRO A 204 15.12 -5.67 -14.88
N SER A 205 13.91 -5.12 -14.85
CA SER A 205 13.66 -3.81 -15.42
C SER A 205 14.57 -2.87 -14.66
N ILE A 206 15.59 -2.37 -15.34
CA ILE A 206 16.44 -1.28 -14.87
C ILE A 206 15.53 -0.05 -14.87
N LEU A 207 14.65 0.05 -13.87
CA LEU A 207 13.82 1.17 -13.43
C LEU A 207 12.60 0.65 -12.66
N ASN A 208 12.48 1.09 -11.40
CA ASN A 208 11.23 1.09 -10.63
C ASN A 208 10.07 1.38 -11.59
N PRO A 209 9.05 0.50 -11.75
CA PRO A 209 8.16 0.50 -12.92
C PRO A 209 7.40 1.83 -12.95
N SER A 210 7.91 2.71 -13.80
CA SER A 210 8.04 4.10 -13.40
C SER A 210 6.71 4.80 -13.53
N ARG A 211 6.32 5.51 -12.47
CA ARG A 211 5.31 6.57 -12.46
C ARG A 211 5.71 7.75 -13.38
N LYS A 212 6.31 7.47 -14.53
CA LYS A 212 6.92 8.39 -15.49
C LYS A 212 6.62 7.83 -16.88
N VAL A 213 5.99 8.62 -17.72
CA VAL A 213 5.62 8.24 -19.09
C VAL A 213 6.32 9.20 -20.04
N ARG A 214 6.97 8.67 -21.08
CA ARG A 214 7.49 9.47 -22.19
C ARG A 214 6.46 9.48 -23.32
N LEU A 215 5.90 10.64 -23.60
CA LEU A 215 4.94 10.88 -24.68
C LEU A 215 5.63 10.80 -26.04
N GLN A 216 4.85 10.66 -27.11
CA GLN A 216 5.33 10.63 -28.50
C GLN A 216 6.05 11.93 -28.91
N SER A 217 5.69 13.06 -28.30
CA SER A 217 6.37 14.35 -28.48
C SER A 217 7.77 14.39 -27.88
N GLY A 218 8.13 13.39 -27.07
CA GLY A 218 9.33 13.38 -26.24
C GLY A 218 9.17 14.09 -24.91
N ALA A 219 7.99 14.65 -24.60
CA ALA A 219 7.68 15.15 -23.27
C ALA A 219 7.62 14.01 -22.25
N ILE A 220 7.98 14.30 -21.00
CA ILE A 220 7.92 13.34 -19.89
C ILE A 220 6.85 13.84 -18.92
N ALA A 221 5.89 12.96 -18.63
CA ALA A 221 4.94 13.11 -17.54
C ALA A 221 5.40 12.30 -16.34
N VAL A 222 5.31 12.86 -15.13
CA VAL A 222 5.66 12.20 -13.87
C VAL A 222 4.47 12.26 -12.93
N PHE A 223 4.06 11.11 -12.42
CA PHE A 223 2.93 10.91 -11.52
C PHE A 223 3.48 10.57 -10.13
N SER A 224 2.91 11.15 -9.08
CA SER A 224 3.36 11.02 -7.69
C SER A 224 4.90 11.01 -7.55
N PRO A 225 5.56 12.17 -7.78
CA PRO A 225 7.00 12.25 -7.85
C PRO A 225 7.65 11.76 -6.54
N ILE A 226 8.75 11.03 -6.68
CA ILE A 226 9.61 10.57 -5.56
C ILE A 226 10.82 11.50 -5.40
N ALA A 227 11.64 11.30 -4.37
CA ALA A 227 12.89 12.03 -4.19
C ALA A 227 13.73 12.11 -5.48
N LEU A 228 14.20 13.30 -5.83
CA LEU A 228 14.94 13.57 -7.06
C LEU A 228 16.43 13.18 -6.93
N THR A 229 16.68 11.91 -6.63
CA THR A 229 18.00 11.32 -6.39
C THR A 229 18.88 11.31 -7.66
N PRO A 230 20.21 11.12 -7.54
CA PRO A 230 21.10 11.01 -8.70
C PRO A 230 20.64 9.96 -9.73
N ASP A 231 20.16 8.80 -9.27
CA ASP A 231 19.64 7.73 -10.14
C ASP A 231 18.38 8.15 -10.91
N VAL A 232 17.49 8.89 -10.25
CA VAL A 232 16.30 9.45 -10.90
C VAL A 232 16.71 10.46 -11.96
N ARG A 233 17.68 11.33 -11.68
CA ARG A 233 18.19 12.31 -12.64
C ARG A 233 18.87 11.64 -13.83
N ALA A 234 19.71 10.64 -13.60
CA ALA A 234 20.35 9.86 -14.68
C ALA A 234 19.32 9.16 -15.56
N THR A 235 18.22 8.69 -14.97
CA THR A 235 17.09 8.13 -15.71
C THR A 235 16.41 9.17 -16.59
N LEU A 236 16.09 10.34 -16.04
CA LEU A 236 15.46 11.41 -16.81
C LEU A 236 16.33 11.84 -17.98
N GLN A 237 17.65 11.91 -17.78
CA GLN A 237 18.61 12.17 -18.86
C GLN A 237 18.52 11.14 -19.99
N LYS A 238 18.42 9.84 -19.67
CA LYS A 238 18.22 8.78 -20.68
C LYS A 238 16.89 8.91 -21.44
N LEU A 239 15.86 9.46 -20.79
CA LEU A 239 14.55 9.70 -21.38
C LEU A 239 14.45 11.02 -22.17
N GLY A 240 15.51 11.83 -22.19
CA GLY A 240 15.59 13.11 -22.92
C GLY A 240 15.44 14.35 -22.03
N ASN A 241 15.31 14.19 -20.72
CA ASN A 241 15.26 15.24 -19.69
C ASN A 241 14.20 16.34 -19.92
N ASN A 242 13.14 16.02 -20.65
CA ASN A 242 12.08 16.95 -21.04
C ASN A 242 10.83 16.78 -20.18
N VAL A 243 10.96 17.02 -18.87
CA VAL A 243 9.82 16.91 -17.94
C VAL A 243 8.88 18.09 -18.14
N ARG A 244 7.66 17.79 -18.60
CA ARG A 244 6.64 18.80 -18.94
C ARG A 244 5.38 18.69 -18.07
N TYR A 245 5.14 17.53 -17.46
CA TYR A 245 3.97 17.31 -16.62
C TYR A 245 4.37 16.67 -15.29
N LEU A 246 3.90 17.26 -14.19
CA LEU A 246 4.08 16.77 -12.83
C LEU A 246 2.70 16.63 -12.20
N SER A 247 2.27 15.42 -11.88
CA SER A 247 0.96 15.15 -11.32
C SER A 247 1.07 14.65 -9.89
N ALA A 248 0.40 15.35 -8.98
CA ALA A 248 0.01 14.77 -7.70
C ALA A 248 -1.34 14.06 -7.89
N LEU A 249 -1.36 12.75 -7.64
CA LEU A 249 -2.54 11.92 -7.92
C LEU A 249 -3.64 12.13 -6.89
N ASP A 250 -3.29 12.44 -5.63
CA ASP A 250 -4.22 12.62 -4.52
C ASP A 250 -3.60 13.48 -3.39
N PHE A 251 -4.20 13.42 -2.20
CA PHE A 251 -3.77 14.14 -0.99
C PHE A 251 -2.60 13.51 -0.21
N GLU A 252 -2.08 12.37 -0.61
CA GLU A 252 -0.96 11.66 0.04
C GLU A 252 0.26 11.53 -0.90
N HIS A 253 0.02 11.56 -2.20
CA HIS A 253 0.96 11.33 -3.28
C HIS A 253 1.56 12.59 -3.88
N HIS A 254 1.96 13.52 -3.02
CA HIS A 254 2.40 14.86 -3.43
C HIS A 254 3.73 15.32 -2.83
N ILE A 255 4.34 14.56 -1.92
CA ILE A 255 5.43 15.00 -1.03
C ILE A 255 6.56 15.71 -1.80
N PHE A 256 7.11 15.12 -2.85
CA PHE A 256 8.27 15.67 -3.56
C PHE A 256 7.96 16.64 -4.69
N ILE A 257 6.68 16.94 -4.98
CA ILE A 257 6.34 17.73 -6.18
C ILE A 257 6.93 19.16 -6.15
N SER A 258 7.16 19.75 -4.98
CA SER A 258 7.83 21.06 -4.85
C SER A 258 9.28 21.02 -5.35
N ASP A 259 10.03 19.96 -5.04
CA ASP A 259 11.42 19.83 -5.47
C ASP A 259 11.52 19.57 -6.96
N TRP A 260 10.56 18.82 -7.52
CA TRP A 260 10.44 18.64 -8.97
C TRP A 260 10.06 19.94 -9.67
N ALA A 261 9.12 20.71 -9.13
CA ALA A 261 8.73 22.00 -9.69
C ALA A 261 9.89 23.01 -9.68
N LYS A 262 10.73 23.00 -8.64
CA LYS A 262 11.97 23.79 -8.59
C LYS A 262 12.98 23.34 -9.66
N ALA A 263 13.10 22.04 -9.89
CA ALA A 263 14.03 21.47 -10.87
C ALA A 263 13.55 21.63 -12.33
N PHE A 264 12.24 21.68 -12.55
CA PHE A 264 11.59 21.79 -13.86
C PHE A 264 10.53 22.91 -13.82
N PRO A 265 10.95 24.18 -13.81
CA PRO A 265 10.05 25.33 -13.60
C PRO A 265 8.99 25.51 -14.71
N ASP A 266 9.25 24.98 -15.91
CA ASP A 266 8.33 25.03 -17.04
C ASP A 266 7.31 23.88 -17.04
N ALA A 267 7.43 22.92 -16.11
CA ALA A 267 6.52 21.79 -16.04
C ALA A 267 5.14 22.24 -15.51
N LYS A 268 4.09 21.69 -16.12
CA LYS A 268 2.71 21.86 -15.65
C LYS A 268 2.45 20.95 -14.46
N LEU A 269 2.05 21.54 -13.35
CA LEU A 269 1.61 20.87 -12.15
C LEU A 269 0.11 20.60 -12.21
N LEU A 270 -0.24 19.33 -12.03
CA LEU A 270 -1.58 18.78 -12.13
C LEU A 270 -1.98 18.16 -10.78
N GLY A 271 -3.22 18.34 -10.32
CA GLY A 271 -3.66 17.74 -9.07
C GLY A 271 -5.14 17.95 -8.75
N PRO A 272 -5.64 17.35 -7.66
CA PRO A 272 -7.04 17.48 -7.26
C PRO A 272 -7.33 18.78 -6.51
N GLU A 273 -8.59 19.17 -6.45
CA GLU A 273 -9.07 20.32 -5.68
C GLU A 273 -8.81 20.16 -4.17
N GLY A 274 -8.40 21.25 -3.51
CA GLY A 274 -8.08 21.26 -2.09
C GLY A 274 -6.63 20.89 -1.78
N LEU A 275 -5.88 20.30 -2.74
CA LEU A 275 -4.48 19.95 -2.51
C LEU A 275 -3.61 21.19 -2.36
N SER A 276 -3.80 22.19 -3.22
CA SER A 276 -3.07 23.47 -3.13
C SER A 276 -3.28 24.09 -1.74
N GLU A 277 -4.51 24.14 -1.26
CA GLU A 277 -4.88 24.67 0.04
C GLU A 277 -4.31 23.86 1.20
N LYS A 278 -4.24 22.52 1.07
CA LYS A 278 -3.55 21.65 2.03
C LYS A 278 -2.06 21.98 2.09
N ARG A 279 -1.41 22.16 0.93
CA ARG A 279 0.03 22.42 0.84
C ARG A 279 0.43 23.81 1.35
N GLU A 280 -0.41 24.82 1.17
CA GLU A 280 -0.14 26.17 1.70
C GLU A 280 -0.11 26.22 3.24
N LYS A 281 -0.64 25.19 3.93
CA LYS A 281 -0.58 25.09 5.39
C LYS A 281 0.79 24.64 5.92
N SER A 282 1.63 24.03 5.09
CA SER A 282 2.97 23.58 5.50
C SER A 282 4.04 24.45 4.85
N GLN A 283 4.97 24.98 5.67
CA GLN A 283 6.09 25.79 5.20
C GLN A 283 6.95 25.04 4.17
N GLU A 284 7.04 23.71 4.25
CA GLU A 284 7.83 22.88 3.35
C GLU A 284 7.18 22.75 1.96
N THR A 285 5.85 22.77 1.90
CA THR A 285 5.09 22.51 0.66
C THR A 285 4.42 23.75 0.05
N ALA A 286 4.41 24.87 0.80
CA ALA A 286 3.81 26.14 0.41
C ALA A 286 4.45 26.75 -0.85
N GLY A 287 3.70 27.60 -1.55
CA GLY A 287 4.15 28.30 -2.76
C GLY A 287 4.17 27.45 -4.04
N THR A 288 3.75 26.18 -3.97
CA THR A 288 3.70 25.29 -5.13
C THR A 288 2.35 25.43 -5.83
N LYS A 289 2.34 26.10 -7.00
CA LYS A 289 1.11 26.41 -7.74
C LYS A 289 0.77 25.33 -8.76
N PHE A 290 -0.42 24.75 -8.64
CA PHE A 290 -1.00 23.83 -9.61
C PHE A 290 -1.74 24.62 -10.70
N GLN A 291 -1.47 24.33 -11.97
CA GLN A 291 -2.16 24.99 -13.08
C GLN A 291 -3.43 24.24 -13.52
N HIS A 292 -3.45 22.91 -13.38
CA HIS A 292 -4.59 22.09 -13.77
C HIS A 292 -5.14 21.38 -12.54
N ILE A 293 -6.32 21.81 -12.10
CA ILE A 293 -6.95 21.35 -10.88
C ILE A 293 -8.26 20.64 -11.23
N TRP A 294 -8.34 19.34 -10.96
CA TRP A 294 -9.58 18.59 -11.09
C TRP A 294 -10.52 18.90 -9.93
N THR A 295 -11.73 19.33 -10.26
CA THR A 295 -12.82 19.61 -9.34
C THR A 295 -14.03 18.80 -9.76
N GLN A 296 -14.99 18.60 -8.86
CA GLN A 296 -16.24 17.94 -9.24
C GLN A 296 -16.99 18.67 -10.37
N LYS A 297 -16.81 20.00 -10.50
CA LYS A 297 -17.49 20.83 -11.50
C LYS A 297 -16.88 20.74 -12.90
N ASN A 298 -15.56 20.63 -12.99
CA ASN A 298 -14.84 20.68 -14.28
C ASN A 298 -14.35 19.30 -14.75
N LYS A 299 -14.56 18.21 -13.99
CA LYS A 299 -13.95 16.90 -14.29
C LYS A 299 -14.28 16.32 -15.68
N THR A 300 -15.35 16.77 -16.32
CA THR A 300 -15.73 16.35 -17.69
C THR A 300 -15.23 17.29 -18.79
N GLU A 301 -14.77 18.50 -18.43
CA GLU A 301 -14.43 19.57 -19.37
C GLU A 301 -12.94 19.95 -19.32
N ILE A 302 -12.27 19.68 -18.21
CA ILE A 302 -10.86 20.02 -18.01
C ILE A 302 -9.99 19.35 -19.07
N GLN A 303 -9.05 20.12 -19.62
CA GLN A 303 -8.05 19.74 -20.60
C GLN A 303 -6.69 20.24 -20.13
N VAL A 304 -5.63 19.44 -20.27
CA VAL A 304 -4.27 19.83 -19.85
C VAL A 304 -3.56 20.57 -20.98
N ASP A 305 -3.49 19.94 -22.15
CA ASP A 305 -3.15 20.52 -23.44
C ASP A 305 -3.27 19.45 -24.55
N PRO A 306 -3.30 19.85 -25.82
CA PRO A 306 -3.42 18.90 -26.93
C PRO A 306 -2.33 17.83 -27.00
N ASP A 307 -1.17 18.02 -26.35
CA ASP A 307 -0.11 17.02 -26.35
C ASP A 307 -0.36 15.93 -25.32
N PHE A 308 -0.74 16.31 -24.10
CA PHE A 308 -1.11 15.41 -23.03
C PHE A 308 -2.44 14.69 -23.31
N ASP A 309 -3.49 15.44 -23.68
CA ASP A 309 -4.86 14.92 -23.83
C ASP A 309 -4.99 13.96 -25.04
N ARG A 310 -4.06 14.03 -26.00
CA ARG A 310 -3.96 13.07 -27.10
C ARG A 310 -3.62 11.66 -26.60
N GLU A 311 -2.83 11.55 -25.53
CA GLU A 311 -2.33 10.28 -25.02
C GLU A 311 -2.98 9.84 -23.71
N PHE A 312 -3.62 10.75 -22.98
CA PHE A 312 -4.27 10.45 -21.71
C PHE A 312 -5.77 10.67 -21.74
N ASP A 313 -6.50 9.74 -21.13
CA ASP A 313 -7.81 10.02 -20.54
C ASP A 313 -7.67 10.04 -19.01
N TYR A 314 -8.58 10.69 -18.30
CA TYR A 314 -8.52 10.78 -16.84
C TYR A 314 -9.91 10.84 -16.20
N GLU A 315 -9.97 10.42 -14.94
CA GLU A 315 -11.16 10.49 -14.10
C GLU A 315 -10.80 11.01 -12.72
N TYR A 316 -11.53 12.04 -12.30
CA TYR A 316 -11.44 12.56 -10.94
C TYR A 316 -12.48 11.88 -10.05
N VAL A 317 -11.98 11.08 -9.12
CA VAL A 317 -12.75 10.33 -8.11
C VAL A 317 -12.87 11.20 -6.85
N GLY A 318 -13.60 12.31 -6.95
CA GLY A 318 -13.82 13.22 -5.83
C GLY A 318 -14.60 12.61 -4.64
N SER A 319 -15.24 11.46 -4.85
CA SER A 319 -15.88 10.66 -3.80
C SER A 319 -14.90 9.77 -3.02
N HIS A 320 -13.66 9.64 -3.48
CA HIS A 320 -12.59 8.99 -2.73
C HIS A 320 -12.10 9.92 -1.61
N GLY A 321 -11.81 9.39 -0.43
CA GLY A 321 -11.40 10.18 0.74
C GLY A 321 -10.16 11.06 0.50
N ASN A 322 -9.23 10.59 -0.35
CA ASN A 322 -8.00 11.31 -0.72
C ASN A 322 -8.16 12.20 -1.96
N LYS A 323 -9.36 12.26 -2.57
CA LYS A 323 -9.64 12.99 -3.81
C LYS A 323 -8.68 12.65 -4.94
N GLU A 324 -8.89 11.50 -5.54
CA GLU A 324 -7.92 10.93 -6.47
C GLU A 324 -8.19 11.28 -7.93
N VAL A 325 -7.12 11.46 -8.71
CA VAL A 325 -7.16 11.57 -10.17
C VAL A 325 -6.47 10.35 -10.78
N VAL A 326 -7.24 9.57 -11.51
CA VAL A 326 -6.76 8.36 -12.21
C VAL A 326 -6.47 8.70 -13.66
N PHE A 327 -5.36 8.20 -14.19
CA PHE A 327 -4.94 8.43 -15.57
C PHE A 327 -4.93 7.13 -16.37
N PHE A 328 -5.40 7.19 -17.60
CA PHE A 328 -5.30 6.12 -18.58
C PHE A 328 -4.40 6.58 -19.73
N HIS A 329 -3.19 6.02 -19.80
CA HIS A 329 -2.31 6.20 -20.94
C HIS A 329 -2.76 5.29 -22.08
N LYS A 330 -3.34 5.89 -23.13
CA LYS A 330 -3.94 5.18 -24.27
C LYS A 330 -2.93 4.35 -25.07
N PRO A 331 -1.72 4.86 -25.42
CA PRO A 331 -0.75 4.10 -26.22
C PRO A 331 -0.30 2.79 -25.57
N ASP A 332 0.09 2.84 -24.30
CA ASP A 332 0.59 1.66 -23.58
C ASP A 332 -0.53 0.91 -22.84
N ARG A 333 -1.79 1.34 -23.03
CA ARG A 333 -2.99 0.79 -22.39
C ARG A 333 -2.80 0.64 -20.87
N THR A 334 -2.23 1.64 -20.23
CA THR A 334 -1.80 1.59 -18.83
C THR A 334 -2.65 2.51 -17.97
N LEU A 335 -3.27 1.95 -16.93
CA LEU A 335 -3.91 2.70 -15.86
C LEU A 335 -2.86 3.11 -14.84
N ILE A 336 -2.82 4.38 -14.47
CA ILE A 336 -1.94 4.94 -13.44
C ILE A 336 -2.86 5.51 -12.37
N GLU A 337 -2.73 4.98 -11.16
CA GLU A 337 -3.58 5.30 -10.02
C GLU A 337 -2.73 5.37 -8.76
N ALA A 338 -3.25 6.03 -7.74
CA ALA A 338 -2.61 6.14 -6.45
C ALA A 338 -3.05 5.00 -5.54
N ASP A 339 -4.13 5.25 -4.80
CA ASP A 339 -4.66 4.40 -3.73
C ASP A 339 -6.11 4.03 -4.00
N LEU A 340 -6.52 4.06 -5.27
CA LEU A 340 -7.85 3.62 -5.66
C LEU A 340 -7.95 2.12 -5.45
N MET A 341 -6.88 1.39 -5.76
CA MET A 341 -6.72 -0.01 -5.40
C MET A 341 -5.28 -0.32 -5.02
N PHE A 342 -5.08 -1.45 -4.35
CA PHE A 342 -3.76 -1.89 -3.91
C PHE A 342 -3.45 -3.25 -4.52
N ASN A 343 -2.19 -3.47 -4.89
CA ASN A 343 -1.69 -4.76 -5.36
C ASN A 343 -0.49 -5.23 -4.53
N LEU A 344 -0.72 -5.42 -3.22
CA LEU A 344 0.30 -5.85 -2.29
C LEU A 344 0.57 -7.37 -2.40
N PRO A 345 1.79 -7.85 -2.06
CA PRO A 345 2.95 -7.11 -1.53
C PRO A 345 3.65 -6.24 -2.57
N ALA A 346 4.35 -5.20 -2.12
CA ALA A 346 5.09 -4.26 -2.97
C ALA A 346 6.53 -4.74 -3.28
N THR A 347 6.69 -6.00 -3.68
CA THR A 347 7.98 -6.65 -3.97
C THR A 347 8.90 -5.83 -4.88
N GLU A 348 8.34 -5.24 -5.93
CA GLU A 348 9.06 -4.43 -6.91
C GLU A 348 9.58 -3.13 -6.26
N GLN A 349 8.77 -2.51 -5.38
CA GLN A 349 9.12 -1.25 -4.71
C GLN A 349 10.22 -1.46 -3.65
N TYR A 350 10.21 -2.60 -2.95
CA TYR A 350 11.21 -2.96 -1.94
C TYR A 350 12.43 -3.70 -2.51
N SER A 351 12.47 -3.99 -3.81
CA SER A 351 13.56 -4.77 -4.45
C SER A 351 14.97 -4.22 -4.26
N LYS A 352 15.11 -2.94 -3.87
CA LYS A 352 16.39 -2.27 -3.61
C LYS A 352 16.68 -2.03 -2.13
N THR A 353 15.79 -2.41 -1.22
CA THR A 353 16.03 -2.31 0.23
C THR A 353 16.64 -3.62 0.75
N ARG A 354 17.17 -3.61 1.98
CA ARG A 354 17.71 -4.82 2.63
C ARG A 354 16.61 -5.68 3.28
N GLU A 355 15.35 -5.33 3.03
CA GLU A 355 14.15 -5.89 3.65
C GLU A 355 13.27 -6.54 2.58
N GLY A 356 12.56 -7.61 2.92
CA GLY A 356 11.65 -8.25 1.97
C GLY A 356 10.29 -7.53 1.97
N ALA A 357 9.60 -7.44 0.83
CA ALA A 357 8.23 -6.88 0.77
C ALA A 357 7.18 -7.67 1.57
N THR A 358 7.58 -8.76 2.21
CA THR A 358 6.79 -9.59 3.12
C THR A 358 7.48 -9.80 4.47
N SER A 359 8.57 -9.07 4.77
CA SER A 359 9.27 -9.17 6.06
C SER A 359 8.52 -8.34 7.09
N GLY A 360 8.06 -9.00 8.16
CA GLY A 360 7.14 -8.43 9.13
C GLY A 360 5.83 -9.22 9.16
N ILE A 361 5.37 -9.60 10.36
CA ILE A 361 4.09 -10.30 10.55
C ILE A 361 2.93 -9.40 10.09
N LEU A 362 3.07 -8.09 10.28
CA LEU A 362 2.09 -7.07 9.94
C LEU A 362 2.08 -6.73 8.44
N THR A 363 3.22 -6.71 7.75
CA THR A 363 3.25 -6.68 6.27
C THR A 363 2.51 -7.87 5.67
N LYS A 364 2.62 -9.07 6.24
CA LYS A 364 1.85 -10.25 5.78
C LYS A 364 0.34 -10.11 6.00
N LEU A 365 -0.08 -9.48 7.10
CA LEU A 365 -1.49 -9.21 7.40
C LEU A 365 -2.08 -8.12 6.49
N PHE A 366 -1.33 -7.03 6.27
CA PHE A 366 -1.71 -5.93 5.38
C PHE A 366 -1.73 -6.38 3.91
N VAL A 367 -0.77 -7.22 3.50
CA VAL A 367 -0.82 -7.95 2.23
C VAL A 367 -2.09 -8.79 2.16
N GLY A 368 -2.43 -9.59 3.18
CA GLY A 368 -3.68 -10.36 3.16
C GLY A 368 -4.97 -9.53 3.05
N LEU A 369 -4.97 -8.30 3.57
CA LEU A 369 -6.13 -7.40 3.58
C LEU A 369 -6.29 -6.62 2.26
N MET A 370 -5.19 -6.06 1.77
CA MET A 370 -5.14 -5.16 0.61
C MET A 370 -4.53 -5.84 -0.63
N SER A 371 -4.38 -7.17 -0.62
CA SER A 371 -4.01 -7.93 -1.80
C SER A 371 -5.17 -8.04 -2.78
N ALA A 372 -4.82 -7.99 -4.07
CA ALA A 372 -5.73 -8.28 -5.15
C ALA A 372 -5.80 -9.79 -5.48
N GLU A 373 -5.08 -10.65 -4.75
CA GLU A 373 -5.11 -12.11 -4.88
C GLU A 373 -6.42 -12.72 -4.35
N GLY A 374 -6.68 -13.98 -4.73
CA GLY A 374 -7.91 -14.67 -4.36
C GLY A 374 -9.18 -13.90 -4.75
N LYS A 375 -10.15 -13.80 -3.82
CA LYS A 375 -11.44 -13.08 -4.02
C LYS A 375 -11.38 -11.57 -3.75
N ALA A 376 -10.24 -11.03 -3.28
CA ALA A 376 -10.06 -9.64 -2.86
C ALA A 376 -11.17 -9.11 -1.91
N LEU A 377 -11.73 -9.98 -1.06
CA LEU A 377 -12.93 -9.66 -0.28
C LEU A 377 -12.74 -8.51 0.70
N TRP A 378 -11.55 -8.40 1.28
CA TRP A 378 -11.22 -7.33 2.23
C TRP A 378 -11.02 -5.99 1.55
N GLN A 379 -10.32 -5.96 0.42
CA GLN A 379 -10.22 -4.75 -0.41
C GLN A 379 -11.61 -4.28 -0.88
N LYS A 380 -12.49 -5.19 -1.31
CA LYS A 380 -13.91 -4.88 -1.61
C LYS A 380 -14.63 -4.22 -0.44
N ARG A 381 -14.47 -4.77 0.78
CA ARG A 381 -15.09 -4.22 1.99
C ARG A 381 -14.57 -2.84 2.32
N PHE A 382 -13.26 -2.63 2.25
CA PHE A 382 -12.63 -1.34 2.47
C PHE A 382 -13.18 -0.30 1.49
N LEU A 383 -13.19 -0.61 0.19
CA LEU A 383 -13.71 0.28 -0.84
C LEU A 383 -15.18 0.62 -0.60
N TRP A 384 -15.99 -0.37 -0.24
CA TRP A 384 -17.43 -0.20 -0.07
C TRP A 384 -17.84 0.54 1.22
N TYR A 385 -17.21 0.20 2.35
CA TYR A 385 -17.61 0.68 3.68
C TYR A 385 -16.78 1.87 4.16
N VAL A 386 -15.59 2.08 3.58
CA VAL A 386 -14.66 3.15 3.98
C VAL A 386 -14.46 4.13 2.83
N ALA A 387 -13.78 3.72 1.76
CA ALA A 387 -13.30 4.63 0.72
C ALA A 387 -14.44 5.39 0.00
N SER A 388 -15.58 4.72 -0.21
CA SER A 388 -16.75 5.27 -0.88
C SER A 388 -17.90 5.68 0.06
N ALA A 389 -17.69 5.63 1.38
CA ALA A 389 -18.77 5.77 2.35
C ALA A 389 -19.50 7.11 2.26
N GLN A 390 -18.78 8.18 1.91
CA GLN A 390 -19.29 9.55 1.84
C GLN A 390 -20.17 9.79 0.60
N ASP A 391 -19.77 9.27 -0.56
CA ASP A 391 -20.50 9.38 -1.83
C ASP A 391 -20.34 8.12 -2.67
N ARG A 392 -21.05 7.06 -2.27
CA ARG A 392 -21.01 5.78 -2.98
C ARG A 392 -21.55 5.86 -4.42
N PRO A 393 -22.67 6.55 -4.71
CA PRO A 393 -23.15 6.70 -6.08
C PRO A 393 -22.12 7.38 -7.00
N GLY A 394 -21.48 8.46 -6.54
CA GLY A 394 -20.42 9.13 -7.31
C GLY A 394 -19.19 8.25 -7.50
N PHE A 395 -18.81 7.48 -6.46
CA PHE A 395 -17.74 6.48 -6.57
C PHE A 395 -18.06 5.39 -7.61
N ASN A 396 -19.26 4.81 -7.55
CA ASN A 396 -19.75 3.81 -8.50
C ASN A 396 -19.68 4.31 -9.96
N GLN A 397 -20.09 5.56 -10.21
CA GLN A 397 -20.03 6.16 -11.54
C GLN A 397 -18.58 6.31 -12.04
N SER A 398 -17.68 6.77 -11.16
CA SER A 398 -16.26 6.95 -11.49
C SER A 398 -15.61 5.60 -11.82
N ILE A 399 -15.84 4.58 -10.99
CA ILE A 399 -15.39 3.21 -11.23
C ILE A 399 -15.93 2.64 -12.55
N ARG A 400 -17.20 2.87 -12.87
CA ARG A 400 -17.80 2.42 -14.14
C ARG A 400 -17.17 3.11 -15.35
N LYS A 401 -16.82 4.40 -15.24
CA LYS A 401 -16.10 5.13 -16.28
C LYS A 401 -14.68 4.60 -16.45
N ILE A 402 -13.97 4.32 -15.36
CA ILE A 402 -12.63 3.70 -15.42
C ILE A 402 -12.72 2.30 -16.04
N ASP A 403 -13.78 1.52 -15.71
CA ASP A 403 -13.99 0.20 -16.32
C ASP A 403 -14.22 0.25 -17.83
N SER A 404 -14.76 1.34 -18.37
CA SER A 404 -15.00 1.46 -19.82
C SER A 404 -13.73 1.72 -20.64
N TRP A 405 -12.62 2.14 -20.01
CA TRP A 405 -11.33 2.30 -20.67
C TRP A 405 -10.68 0.95 -20.99
N ASP A 406 -9.91 0.88 -22.07
CA ASP A 406 -9.32 -0.38 -22.57
C ASP A 406 -7.89 -0.66 -22.05
N PHE A 407 -7.68 -0.56 -20.74
CA PHE A 407 -6.37 -0.83 -20.13
C PHE A 407 -6.03 -2.33 -20.00
N GLN A 408 -4.75 -2.66 -20.10
CA GLN A 408 -4.18 -4.00 -19.93
C GLN A 408 -3.17 -4.08 -18.78
N ARG A 409 -2.71 -2.92 -18.29
CA ARG A 409 -1.73 -2.77 -17.21
C ARG A 409 -2.23 -1.77 -16.15
N ILE A 410 -1.89 -1.98 -14.89
CA ILE A 410 -2.16 -1.03 -13.79
C ILE A 410 -0.87 -0.76 -13.02
N ILE A 411 -0.54 0.52 -12.85
CA ILE A 411 0.56 0.99 -12.01
C ILE A 411 -0.06 1.69 -10.79
N PRO A 412 -0.13 1.02 -9.63
CA PRO A 412 -0.54 1.64 -8.37
C PRO A 412 0.60 2.49 -7.78
N CYS A 413 0.27 3.40 -6.87
CA CYS A 413 1.30 4.01 -6.03
C CYS A 413 1.82 3.02 -4.99
N HIS A 414 0.96 2.13 -4.49
CA HIS A 414 1.31 1.12 -3.51
C HIS A 414 1.01 -0.30 -4.01
N GLY A 415 2.04 -1.15 -4.05
CA GLY A 415 1.97 -2.50 -4.57
C GLY A 415 2.75 -2.71 -5.86
N ASP A 416 2.77 -3.96 -6.31
CA ASP A 416 3.43 -4.37 -7.54
C ASP A 416 2.62 -3.97 -8.77
N VAL A 417 3.31 -3.71 -9.88
CA VAL A 417 2.63 -3.40 -11.14
C VAL A 417 1.91 -4.62 -11.67
N ILE A 418 0.65 -4.42 -12.05
CA ILE A 418 -0.17 -5.45 -12.69
C ILE A 418 0.11 -5.38 -14.19
N GLU A 419 1.06 -6.18 -14.66
CA GLU A 419 1.48 -6.21 -16.08
C GLU A 419 0.48 -6.91 -17.02
N ASN A 420 -0.26 -7.91 -16.51
CA ASN A 420 -1.19 -8.72 -17.30
C ASN A 420 -2.51 -8.93 -16.54
N GLY A 421 -3.61 -9.09 -17.27
CA GLY A 421 -4.91 -9.40 -16.67
C GLY A 421 -5.51 -8.25 -15.84
N ALA A 422 -4.99 -7.04 -15.98
CA ALA A 422 -5.39 -5.84 -15.23
C ALA A 422 -6.91 -5.66 -15.15
N LYS A 423 -7.63 -5.82 -16.26
CA LYS A 423 -9.10 -5.68 -16.25
C LYS A 423 -9.82 -6.70 -15.41
N GLY A 424 -9.37 -7.95 -15.42
CA GLY A 424 -9.93 -9.00 -14.58
C GLY A 424 -9.73 -8.67 -13.10
N ILE A 425 -8.53 -8.22 -12.74
CA ILE A 425 -8.21 -7.83 -11.36
C ILE A 425 -9.00 -6.59 -10.93
N PHE A 426 -9.06 -5.55 -11.77
CA PHE A 426 -9.86 -4.35 -11.50
C PHE A 426 -11.33 -4.68 -11.28
N ARG A 427 -11.95 -5.42 -12.21
CA ARG A 427 -13.37 -5.83 -12.09
C ARG A 427 -13.60 -6.71 -10.87
N LYS A 428 -12.63 -7.54 -10.51
CA LYS A 428 -12.68 -8.32 -9.29
C LYS A 428 -12.68 -7.40 -8.07
N VAL A 429 -11.72 -6.50 -7.93
CA VAL A 429 -11.63 -5.57 -6.78
C VAL A 429 -12.87 -4.67 -6.66
N PHE A 430 -13.38 -4.17 -7.78
CA PHE A 430 -14.52 -3.25 -7.81
C PHE A 430 -15.88 -3.87 -8.10
N GLU A 431 -16.00 -5.21 -8.02
CA GLU A 431 -17.21 -5.97 -8.39
C GLU A 431 -18.50 -5.37 -7.78
N TRP A 432 -18.48 -5.04 -6.49
CA TRP A 432 -19.65 -4.51 -5.79
C TRP A 432 -20.07 -3.14 -6.32
N HIS A 433 -19.09 -2.27 -6.61
CA HIS A 433 -19.31 -0.94 -7.18
C HIS A 433 -19.84 -1.02 -8.61
N LEU A 434 -19.30 -1.92 -9.44
CA LEU A 434 -19.76 -2.14 -10.81
C LEU A 434 -21.19 -2.69 -10.85
N ASN A 435 -21.49 -3.68 -10.00
CA ASN A 435 -22.84 -4.24 -9.89
C ASN A 435 -23.86 -3.20 -9.40
N ALA A 436 -23.45 -2.32 -8.49
CA ALA A 436 -24.30 -1.24 -8.00
C ALA A 436 -24.50 -0.11 -9.03
N ALA A 437 -23.51 0.14 -9.89
CA ALA A 437 -23.61 1.13 -10.98
C ALA A 437 -24.46 0.67 -12.17
N ALA A 438 -24.70 -0.64 -12.30
CA ALA A 438 -25.48 -1.24 -13.38
C ALA A 438 -27.00 -1.25 -13.12
N LYS A 439 -27.40 -1.00 -11.86
CA LYS A 439 -28.79 -0.79 -11.44
C LYS A 439 -29.15 0.68 -11.55
#